data_AF-A0A7S2VM80-F1
#
_entry.id   AF-A0A7S2VM80-F1
#
_cell.length_a   1.000
_cell.length_b   1.000
_cell.length_c   1.000
_cell.angle_alpha   90.00
_cell.angle_beta   90.00
_cell.angle_gamma   90.00
#
_symmetry.space_group_name_H-M   'P 1'
#
loop_
_entity.id
_entity.type
_entity.pdbx_description
1 polymer ?
#
loop_
_entity_poly.entity_id
_entity_poly.type
_entity_poly.pdbx_seq_one_letter_code
_entity_poly.pdbx_strand_id
1 'polypeptide(L)'
;GQRRRAGRHAPRRRVVTAGSACPASMLSMCRQTAAPDAGVLPGRQEGQREDQQARDASSSGAPLASVTVPQAELLGKASACNGEGISLFQKSLPIIVYPLSSESLRRLPESVAGKLGSVDQATYPAEFLEHCLGGAIILQMDDGHEDFYPITEVDFSRYRAMDLHDAARRNPRLVEELAQILQPAGAAAEDPAAVPAGTPASRLEAALPGVQGAMKSEPTFMVKLTALGFSSAMQIEIQAPWGGTQLKPAGQDAFLALVGYDCESRRAKACYLIQMDKDGRPIAYEPVG
;
A
#
# COMPACT_ATOMS: atom_id res chain seq x y z
N GLY A 1 -79.98 -18.73 24.45
CA GLY A 1 -78.97 -19.81 24.40
C GLY A 1 -77.71 -19.29 23.73
N GLN A 2 -76.60 -19.31 24.46
CA GLN A 2 -75.26 -18.88 24.03
C GLN A 2 -74.63 -19.82 22.99
N ARG A 3 -73.74 -19.28 22.14
CA ARG A 3 -72.50 -19.88 21.54
C ARG A 3 -71.85 -18.78 20.65
N ARG A 4 -70.84 -18.01 21.08
CA ARG A 4 -69.37 -18.19 21.25
C ARG A 4 -68.54 -18.53 19.99
N ARG A 5 -67.62 -17.58 19.68
CA ARG A 5 -66.24 -17.65 19.11
C ARG A 5 -66.09 -18.00 17.61
N ALA A 6 -65.09 -17.54 16.85
CA ALA A 6 -63.78 -16.95 17.14
C ALA A 6 -63.30 -16.00 16.02
N GLY A 7 -62.51 -14.98 16.38
CA GLY A 7 -61.78 -14.12 15.44
C GLY A 7 -60.45 -14.74 14.97
N ARG A 8 -60.03 -14.36 13.76
CA ARG A 8 -58.68 -14.62 13.22
C ARG A 8 -58.01 -13.28 12.89
N HIS A 9 -56.91 -13.00 13.58
CA HIS A 9 -55.95 -11.96 13.23
C HIS A 9 -55.07 -12.44 12.06
N ALA A 10 -54.92 -11.60 11.04
CA ALA A 10 -53.94 -11.78 9.97
C ALA A 10 -52.57 -11.21 10.39
N PRO A 11 -51.45 -11.83 9.98
CA PRO A 11 -50.11 -11.40 10.38
C PRO A 11 -49.60 -10.20 9.55
N ARG A 12 -48.92 -9.28 10.24
CA ARG A 12 -48.14 -8.17 9.65
C ARG A 12 -46.97 -8.72 8.83
N ARG A 13 -46.90 -8.34 7.55
CA ARG A 13 -45.70 -8.55 6.71
C ARG A 13 -44.57 -7.63 7.18
N ARG A 14 -43.44 -8.21 7.58
CA ARG A 14 -42.16 -7.51 7.69
C ARG A 14 -41.61 -7.30 6.28
N VAL A 15 -41.33 -6.05 5.94
CA VAL A 15 -40.51 -5.67 4.78
C VAL A 15 -39.06 -5.93 5.19
N VAL A 16 -38.44 -6.95 4.60
CA VAL A 16 -36.99 -7.19 4.69
C VAL A 16 -36.36 -6.40 3.55
N THR A 17 -35.66 -5.31 3.88
CA THR A 17 -34.78 -4.60 2.95
C THR A 17 -33.60 -5.52 2.61
N ALA A 18 -33.40 -5.75 1.32
CA ALA A 18 -32.28 -6.53 0.80
C ALA A 18 -30.96 -5.81 1.13
N GLY A 19 -30.19 -6.37 2.06
CA GLY A 19 -28.78 -6.03 2.22
C GLY A 19 -28.02 -6.52 0.98
N SER A 20 -27.19 -5.63 0.43
CA SER A 20 -26.30 -5.90 -0.69
C SER A 20 -25.45 -7.14 -0.40
N ALA A 21 -25.74 -8.24 -1.11
CA ALA A 21 -24.95 -9.46 -1.01
C ALA A 21 -23.65 -9.27 -1.78
N CYS A 22 -22.52 -9.61 -1.16
CA CYS A 22 -21.24 -9.72 -1.86
C CYS A 22 -21.40 -10.65 -3.08
N PRO A 23 -20.95 -10.26 -4.29
CA PRO A 23 -21.08 -11.11 -5.47
C PRO A 23 -20.32 -12.43 -5.26
N ALA A 24 -20.97 -13.54 -5.61
CA ALA A 24 -20.46 -14.90 -5.39
C ALA A 24 -19.12 -15.20 -6.09
N SER A 25 -18.69 -14.34 -7.03
CA SER A 25 -17.36 -14.43 -7.67
C SER A 25 -16.20 -14.08 -6.73
N MET A 26 -16.43 -13.40 -5.60
CA MET A 26 -15.38 -13.09 -4.62
C MET A 26 -15.11 -14.23 -3.62
N LEU A 27 -16.05 -15.15 -3.42
CA LEU A 27 -15.93 -16.21 -2.41
C LEU A 27 -14.84 -17.24 -2.76
N SER A 28 -14.43 -17.34 -4.03
CA SER A 28 -13.40 -18.30 -4.45
C SER A 28 -11.97 -17.88 -4.13
N MET A 29 -11.72 -16.65 -3.66
CA MET A 29 -10.37 -16.16 -3.33
C MET A 29 -10.05 -16.19 -1.82
N CYS A 30 -11.01 -16.50 -0.94
CA CYS A 30 -10.85 -16.35 0.52
C CYS A 30 -10.32 -17.59 1.27
N ARG A 31 -9.69 -18.56 0.62
CA ARG A 31 -9.13 -19.74 1.31
C ARG A 31 -7.63 -19.86 1.13
N GLN A 32 -6.88 -18.99 1.80
CA GLN A 32 -5.47 -19.25 2.12
C GLN A 32 -5.18 -18.87 3.58
N THR A 33 -4.85 -19.89 4.37
CA THR A 33 -4.33 -19.76 5.73
C THR A 33 -2.88 -19.27 5.66
N ALA A 34 -2.60 -18.09 6.21
CA ALA A 34 -1.23 -17.58 6.33
C ALA A 34 -0.89 -17.23 7.78
N ALA A 35 0.37 -17.50 8.14
CA ALA A 35 1.09 -16.93 9.29
C ALA A 35 1.04 -15.37 9.27
N PRO A 36 1.50 -14.66 10.31
CA PRO A 36 1.67 -13.21 10.22
C PRO A 36 2.64 -12.86 9.07
N ASP A 37 2.11 -12.19 8.05
CA ASP A 37 2.85 -11.70 6.86
C ASP A 37 3.89 -10.67 7.29
N ALA A 38 5.17 -10.93 6.98
CA ALA A 38 6.27 -10.00 7.17
C ALA A 38 6.44 -9.00 6.01
N GLY A 39 5.60 -9.07 4.97
CA GLY A 39 5.77 -8.28 3.73
C GLY A 39 4.71 -7.24 3.44
N VAL A 40 4.03 -6.68 4.45
CA VAL A 40 3.28 -5.43 4.26
C VAL A 40 4.09 -4.24 4.73
N LEU A 41 4.95 -3.75 3.83
CA LEU A 41 5.57 -2.43 3.89
C LEU A 41 5.00 -1.59 2.73
N PRO A 42 4.27 -0.50 2.99
CA PRO A 42 3.92 0.49 1.99
C PRO A 42 4.95 1.61 2.01
N GLY A 43 5.37 2.00 0.81
CA GLY A 43 6.04 3.28 0.60
C GLY A 43 5.24 4.40 1.23
N ARG A 44 5.94 5.24 1.99
CA ARG A 44 5.43 6.51 2.47
C ARG A 44 5.06 7.36 1.23
N GLN A 45 3.93 8.05 1.34
CA GLN A 45 3.25 8.62 0.17
C GLN A 45 3.70 10.05 -0.09
N GLU A 46 4.41 10.24 -1.20
CA GLU A 46 4.86 11.53 -1.73
C GLU A 46 3.70 12.47 -2.11
N GLY A 47 3.91 13.75 -1.85
CA GLY A 47 3.24 14.83 -2.58
C GLY A 47 2.70 15.98 -1.74
N GLN A 48 2.83 15.98 -0.40
CA GLN A 48 2.18 17.01 0.42
C GLN A 48 3.04 17.75 1.43
N ARG A 49 4.32 17.42 1.66
CA ARG A 49 5.13 18.27 2.56
C ARG A 49 5.39 19.66 1.99
N GLU A 50 5.57 19.81 0.68
CA GLU A 50 5.84 21.13 0.07
C GLU A 50 4.60 22.03 0.03
N ASP A 51 3.43 21.50 -0.32
CA ASP A 51 2.16 22.26 -0.25
C ASP A 51 1.69 22.50 1.20
N GLN A 52 2.04 21.62 2.14
CA GLN A 52 1.71 21.78 3.57
C GLN A 52 2.62 22.79 4.26
N GLN A 53 3.92 22.81 3.98
CA GLN A 53 4.83 23.85 4.51
C GLN A 53 4.47 25.26 4.02
N ALA A 54 3.94 25.39 2.80
CA ALA A 54 3.43 26.66 2.30
C ALA A 54 2.13 27.12 2.99
N ARG A 55 1.31 26.18 3.48
CA ARG A 55 0.04 26.47 4.20
C ARG A 55 0.24 26.73 5.70
N ASP A 56 1.19 26.04 6.32
CA ASP A 56 1.48 26.16 7.75
C ASP A 56 2.15 27.51 8.08
N ALA A 57 2.75 28.20 7.11
CA ALA A 57 3.37 29.51 7.29
C ALA A 57 2.38 30.70 7.40
N SER A 58 1.07 30.51 7.20
CA SER A 58 0.08 31.60 7.17
C SER A 58 -1.14 31.45 8.11
N SER A 59 -1.14 30.48 9.01
CA SER A 59 -2.27 30.24 9.92
C SER A 59 -1.85 30.28 11.38
N SER A 60 -2.00 31.45 12.00
CA SER A 60 -2.04 31.67 13.46
C SER A 60 -3.33 31.08 14.06
N GLY A 61 -3.56 29.78 13.87
CA GLY A 61 -4.70 29.03 14.38
C GLY A 61 -4.33 28.20 15.61
N ALA A 62 -5.27 28.06 16.55
CA ALA A 62 -5.13 27.17 17.71
C ALA A 62 -4.69 25.76 17.28
N PRO A 63 -3.91 25.03 18.10
CA PRO A 63 -3.42 23.70 17.75
C PRO A 63 -4.60 22.80 17.38
N LEU A 64 -4.60 22.31 16.14
CA LEU A 64 -5.58 21.34 15.66
C LEU A 64 -5.51 20.10 16.54
N ALA A 65 -6.67 19.58 16.93
CA ALA A 65 -6.74 18.36 17.73
C ALA A 65 -6.09 17.21 16.95
N SER A 66 -4.96 16.72 17.46
CA SER A 66 -4.28 15.51 17.00
C SER A 66 -4.63 14.36 17.92
N VAL A 67 -5.01 13.23 17.36
CA VAL A 67 -5.28 12.00 18.12
C VAL A 67 -4.42 10.87 17.60
N THR A 68 -3.73 10.19 18.52
CA THR A 68 -3.03 8.94 18.22
C THR A 68 -4.00 7.78 18.41
N VAL A 69 -4.23 6.99 17.37
CA VAL A 69 -5.18 5.87 17.38
C VAL A 69 -4.42 4.54 17.27
N PRO A 70 -4.53 3.64 18.26
CA PRO A 70 -3.91 2.33 18.20
C PRO A 70 -4.50 1.46 17.06
N GLN A 71 -3.69 0.60 16.46
CA GLN A 71 -4.17 -0.33 15.41
C GLN A 71 -5.35 -1.18 15.87
N ALA A 72 -5.33 -1.67 17.12
CA ALA A 72 -6.42 -2.48 17.66
C ALA A 72 -7.78 -1.76 17.62
N GLU A 73 -7.79 -0.44 17.82
CA GLU A 73 -9.01 0.36 17.74
C GLU A 73 -9.49 0.49 16.29
N LEU A 74 -8.59 0.78 15.35
CA LEU A 74 -8.91 0.89 13.91
C LEU A 74 -9.45 -0.44 13.36
N LEU A 75 -8.79 -1.55 13.69
CA LEU A 75 -9.22 -2.89 13.31
C LEU A 75 -10.56 -3.26 13.94
N GLY A 76 -10.78 -2.89 15.21
CA GLY A 76 -12.05 -3.06 15.90
C GLY A 76 -13.19 -2.32 15.20
N LYS A 77 -12.97 -1.05 14.83
CA LYS A 77 -13.94 -0.24 14.07
C LYS A 77 -14.21 -0.82 12.68
N ALA A 78 -13.17 -1.17 11.93
CA ALA A 78 -13.31 -1.77 10.60
C ALA A 78 -14.08 -3.10 10.63
N SER A 79 -13.85 -3.93 11.65
CA SER A 79 -14.58 -5.17 11.86
C SER A 79 -16.06 -4.91 12.20
N ALA A 80 -16.33 -3.89 13.03
CA ALA A 80 -17.69 -3.51 13.45
C ALA A 80 -18.55 -2.91 12.31
N CYS A 81 -17.94 -2.39 11.25
CA CYS A 81 -18.65 -1.91 10.07
C CYS A 81 -19.32 -3.03 9.25
N ASN A 82 -19.14 -4.32 9.58
CA ASN A 82 -19.77 -5.46 8.90
C ASN A 82 -19.60 -5.47 7.37
N GLY A 83 -18.50 -4.90 6.85
CA GLY A 83 -18.26 -4.75 5.41
C GLY A 83 -18.81 -3.47 4.78
N GLU A 84 -19.63 -2.69 5.49
CA GLU A 84 -20.13 -1.42 4.99
C GLU A 84 -18.99 -0.41 4.80
N GLY A 85 -18.93 0.21 3.62
CA GLY A 85 -17.87 1.16 3.26
C GLY A 85 -16.51 0.53 2.93
N ILE A 86 -16.35 -0.80 3.07
CA ILE A 86 -15.17 -1.52 2.63
C ILE A 86 -15.28 -1.78 1.12
N SER A 87 -14.31 -1.29 0.36
CA SER A 87 -14.24 -1.44 -1.10
C SER A 87 -12.90 -2.02 -1.53
N LEU A 88 -12.87 -2.63 -2.71
CA LEU A 88 -11.64 -3.15 -3.31
C LEU A 88 -10.99 -2.09 -4.20
N PHE A 89 -9.66 -2.03 -4.11
CA PHE A 89 -8.84 -1.11 -4.87
C PHE A 89 -7.63 -1.82 -5.47
N GLN A 90 -7.36 -1.59 -6.75
CA GLN A 90 -6.23 -2.13 -7.48
C GLN A 90 -5.10 -1.09 -7.52
N LYS A 91 -3.88 -1.50 -7.18
CA LYS A 91 -2.71 -0.61 -7.36
C LYS A 91 -2.53 -0.37 -8.87
N SER A 92 -2.51 0.89 -9.30
CA SER A 92 -2.56 1.26 -10.72
C SER A 92 -1.18 1.44 -11.36
N LEU A 93 -0.17 1.78 -10.54
CA LEU A 93 1.19 1.99 -10.97
C LEU A 93 2.08 0.76 -10.75
N PRO A 94 2.92 0.39 -11.73
CA PRO A 94 3.94 -0.63 -11.52
C PRO A 94 5.01 -0.14 -10.55
N ILE A 95 5.63 -1.11 -9.90
CA ILE A 95 6.87 -0.94 -9.12
C ILE A 95 8.04 -1.51 -9.92
N ILE A 96 9.26 -1.15 -9.52
CA ILE A 96 10.47 -1.78 -10.03
C ILE A 96 10.99 -2.76 -8.97
N VAL A 97 11.47 -3.91 -9.42
CA VAL A 97 11.96 -4.97 -8.55
C VAL A 97 13.26 -5.56 -9.08
N TYR A 98 14.11 -6.03 -8.16
CA TYR A 98 15.27 -6.86 -8.43
C TYR A 98 15.00 -8.28 -7.89
N PRO A 99 14.67 -9.26 -8.75
CA PRO A 99 14.33 -10.61 -8.32
C PRO A 99 15.49 -11.29 -7.59
N LEU A 100 15.17 -11.98 -6.49
CA LEU A 100 16.16 -12.66 -5.67
C LEU A 100 16.20 -14.16 -5.98
N SER A 101 17.37 -14.59 -6.44
CA SER A 101 17.80 -15.97 -6.60
C SER A 101 19.16 -16.12 -5.93
N SER A 102 19.62 -17.35 -5.72
CA SER A 102 20.95 -17.55 -5.13
C SER A 102 22.05 -16.92 -6.00
N GLU A 103 21.86 -16.83 -7.32
CA GLU A 103 22.81 -16.16 -8.21
C GLU A 103 22.71 -14.63 -8.13
N SER A 104 21.50 -14.07 -8.22
CA SER A 104 21.32 -12.61 -8.20
C SER A 104 21.64 -11.99 -6.85
N LEU A 105 21.46 -12.73 -5.75
CA LEU A 105 21.86 -12.29 -4.40
C LEU A 105 23.39 -12.19 -4.27
N ARG A 106 24.14 -13.19 -4.78
CA ARG A 106 25.63 -13.13 -4.79
C ARG A 106 26.19 -12.01 -5.66
N ARG A 107 25.40 -11.50 -6.60
CA ARG A 107 25.75 -10.42 -7.52
C ARG A 107 25.00 -9.12 -7.20
N LEU A 108 24.36 -9.03 -6.03
CA LEU A 108 23.59 -7.85 -5.66
C LEU A 108 24.52 -6.63 -5.67
N PRO A 109 24.25 -5.60 -6.51
CA PRO A 109 25.14 -4.45 -6.57
C PRO A 109 25.13 -3.65 -5.27
N GLU A 110 26.29 -3.10 -4.91
CA GLU A 110 26.45 -2.27 -3.71
C GLU A 110 25.53 -1.04 -3.72
N SER A 111 25.24 -0.50 -4.92
CA SER A 111 24.30 0.62 -5.10
C SER A 111 22.87 0.29 -4.66
N VAL A 112 22.50 -0.99 -4.62
CA VAL A 112 21.22 -1.46 -4.06
C VAL A 112 21.41 -1.90 -2.62
N ALA A 113 22.42 -2.73 -2.34
CA ALA A 113 22.66 -3.29 -1.00
C ALA A 113 22.88 -2.20 0.06
N GLY A 114 23.70 -1.19 -0.25
CA GLY A 114 23.99 -0.07 0.64
C GLY A 114 22.82 0.90 0.85
N LYS A 115 21.71 0.74 0.12
CA LYS A 115 20.49 1.56 0.23
C LYS A 115 19.33 0.83 0.90
N LEU A 116 19.47 -0.47 1.20
CA LEU A 116 18.45 -1.23 1.91
C LEU A 116 18.19 -0.62 3.30
N GLY A 117 16.92 -0.34 3.59
CA GLY A 117 16.51 0.19 4.90
C GLY A 117 16.91 1.63 5.18
N SER A 118 17.23 2.41 4.13
CA SER A 118 17.63 3.81 4.31
C SER A 118 16.54 4.66 4.98
N VAL A 119 15.27 4.36 4.75
CA VAL A 119 14.12 5.11 5.29
C VAL A 119 13.78 4.69 6.73
N ASP A 120 13.73 3.39 7.01
CA ASP A 120 13.28 2.84 8.29
C ASP A 120 14.43 2.45 9.23
N GLN A 121 15.67 2.58 8.77
CA GLN A 121 16.89 2.16 9.47
C GLN A 121 16.90 0.64 9.78
N ALA A 122 16.12 -0.14 9.05
CA ALA A 122 16.13 -1.59 9.16
C ALA A 122 17.47 -2.16 8.64
N THR A 123 17.96 -3.20 9.30
CA THR A 123 19.11 -3.95 8.83
C THR A 123 18.66 -5.27 8.24
N TYR A 124 19.21 -5.60 7.08
CA TYR A 124 18.89 -6.83 6.34
C TYR A 124 20.13 -7.72 6.30
N PRO A 125 20.38 -8.52 7.35
CA PRO A 125 21.53 -9.41 7.38
C PRO A 125 21.42 -10.48 6.29
N ALA A 126 22.54 -11.10 5.95
CA ALA A 126 22.61 -12.07 4.84
C ALA A 126 21.59 -13.21 5.01
N GLU A 127 21.40 -13.70 6.23
CA GLU A 127 20.44 -14.77 6.55
C GLU A 127 18.99 -14.35 6.26
N PHE A 128 18.67 -13.07 6.44
CA PHE A 128 17.35 -12.55 6.11
C PHE A 128 17.16 -12.45 4.59
N LEU A 129 18.18 -11.96 3.86
CA LEU A 129 18.11 -11.90 2.39
C LEU A 129 18.05 -13.30 1.76
N GLU A 130 18.69 -14.30 2.38
CA GLU A 130 18.55 -15.71 2.00
C GLU A 130 17.12 -16.24 2.24
N HIS A 131 16.44 -15.78 3.28
CA HIS A 131 15.02 -16.09 3.50
C HIS A 131 14.11 -15.48 2.42
N CYS A 132 14.53 -14.42 1.76
CA CYS A 132 13.80 -13.76 0.67
C CYS A 132 14.09 -14.36 -0.72
N LEU A 133 14.85 -15.45 -0.83
CA LEU A 133 15.05 -16.15 -2.10
C LEU A 133 13.70 -16.60 -2.72
N GLY A 134 13.56 -16.43 -4.03
CA GLY A 134 12.27 -16.59 -4.74
C GLY A 134 11.40 -15.33 -4.71
N GLY A 135 11.68 -14.40 -3.80
CA GLY A 135 11.09 -13.06 -3.74
C GLY A 135 11.85 -12.04 -4.58
N ALA A 136 11.93 -10.82 -4.08
CA ALA A 136 12.60 -9.71 -4.76
C ALA A 136 13.01 -8.62 -3.78
N ILE A 137 13.88 -7.70 -4.21
CA ILE A 137 14.03 -6.38 -3.60
C ILE A 137 13.11 -5.42 -4.35
N ILE A 138 12.23 -4.75 -3.62
CA ILE A 138 11.44 -3.64 -4.15
C ILE A 138 12.34 -2.42 -4.23
N LEU A 139 12.35 -1.77 -5.40
CA LEU A 139 13.07 -0.53 -5.66
C LEU A 139 12.03 0.60 -5.76
N GLN A 140 11.87 1.34 -4.67
CA GLN A 140 10.93 2.47 -4.56
C GLN A 140 11.67 3.74 -4.16
N MET A 141 11.02 4.86 -4.45
CA MET A 141 11.44 6.20 -4.03
C MET A 141 10.36 6.77 -3.11
N ASP A 142 10.79 7.41 -2.03
CA ASP A 142 9.96 8.12 -1.05
C ASP A 142 10.57 9.50 -0.77
N ASP A 143 9.86 10.56 -1.16
CA ASP A 143 10.30 11.97 -1.07
C ASP A 143 11.72 12.18 -1.65
N GLY A 144 12.00 11.56 -2.80
CA GLY A 144 13.32 11.60 -3.44
C GLY A 144 14.42 10.78 -2.75
N HIS A 145 14.08 10.05 -1.68
CA HIS A 145 14.96 9.11 -1.00
C HIS A 145 14.66 7.67 -1.38
N GLU A 146 15.65 6.79 -1.24
CA GLU A 146 15.50 5.39 -1.60
C GLU A 146 14.83 4.57 -0.50
N ASP A 147 13.67 4.00 -0.82
CA ASP A 147 12.92 3.11 0.06
C ASP A 147 13.05 1.67 -0.44
N PHE A 148 14.26 1.11 -0.34
CA PHE A 148 14.55 -0.22 -0.84
C PHE A 148 14.39 -1.26 0.28
N TYR A 149 13.63 -2.31 0.00
CA TYR A 149 13.42 -3.39 0.96
C TYR A 149 13.17 -4.73 0.26
N PRO A 150 13.70 -5.83 0.81
CA PRO A 150 13.40 -7.18 0.33
C PRO A 150 11.98 -7.63 0.71
N ILE A 151 11.40 -8.49 -0.11
CA ILE A 151 10.14 -9.18 0.13
C ILE A 151 10.31 -10.67 -0.13
N THR A 152 9.51 -11.49 0.57
CA THR A 152 9.58 -12.96 0.43
C THR A 152 8.94 -13.44 -0.87
N GLU A 153 9.15 -14.72 -1.22
CA GLU A 153 8.46 -15.37 -2.34
C GLU A 153 6.93 -15.27 -2.20
N VAL A 154 6.41 -15.46 -0.99
CA VAL A 154 4.97 -15.39 -0.71
C VAL A 154 4.42 -14.00 -1.05
N ASP A 155 5.12 -12.95 -0.63
CA ASP A 155 4.71 -11.57 -0.92
C ASP A 155 4.86 -11.23 -2.40
N PHE A 156 5.95 -11.70 -3.03
CA PHE A 156 6.22 -11.45 -4.44
C PHE A 156 5.25 -12.18 -5.37
N SER A 157 4.71 -13.32 -4.94
CA SER A 157 3.69 -14.08 -5.70
C SER A 157 2.41 -13.27 -5.99
N ARG A 158 2.16 -12.20 -5.21
CA ARG A 158 1.05 -11.24 -5.41
C ARG A 158 1.34 -10.21 -6.50
N TYR A 159 2.47 -10.33 -7.17
CA TYR A 159 2.89 -9.47 -8.27
C TYR A 159 3.04 -10.28 -9.55
N ARG A 160 2.62 -9.67 -10.65
CA ARG A 160 2.92 -10.14 -11.99
C ARG A 160 4.13 -9.38 -12.52
N ALA A 161 5.19 -10.11 -12.83
CA ALA A 161 6.35 -9.56 -13.52
C ALA A 161 5.93 -8.94 -14.86
N MET A 162 6.59 -7.85 -15.23
CA MET A 162 6.40 -7.17 -16.51
C MET A 162 7.71 -6.60 -17.03
N ASP A 163 7.74 -6.35 -18.33
CA ASP A 163 8.88 -5.74 -18.99
C ASP A 163 9.22 -4.36 -18.39
N LEU A 164 10.51 -4.06 -18.25
CA LEU A 164 10.99 -2.82 -17.64
C LEU A 164 10.59 -1.59 -18.45
N HIS A 165 10.63 -1.66 -19.79
CA HIS A 165 10.21 -0.55 -20.63
C HIS A 165 8.71 -0.31 -20.54
N ASP A 166 7.90 -1.36 -20.39
CA ASP A 166 6.47 -1.24 -20.13
C ASP A 166 6.20 -0.56 -18.79
N ALA A 167 6.97 -0.91 -17.75
CA ALA A 167 6.89 -0.26 -16.46
C ALA A 167 7.30 1.22 -16.56
N ALA A 168 8.36 1.54 -17.28
CA ALA A 168 8.81 2.91 -17.52
C ALA A 168 7.78 3.78 -18.25
N ARG A 169 7.00 3.22 -19.18
CA ARG A 169 5.91 3.97 -19.83
C ARG A 169 4.75 4.28 -18.88
N ARG A 170 4.51 3.41 -17.89
CA ARG A 170 3.39 3.54 -16.95
C ARG A 170 3.75 4.27 -15.66
N ASN A 171 5.02 4.24 -15.28
CA ASN A 171 5.56 4.95 -14.13
C ASN A 171 6.92 5.58 -14.50
N PRO A 172 6.93 6.58 -15.40
CA PRO A 172 8.17 7.16 -15.92
C PRO A 172 8.98 7.86 -14.84
N ARG A 173 8.30 8.49 -13.86
CA ARG A 173 8.95 9.20 -12.76
C ARG A 173 9.82 8.26 -11.92
N LEU A 174 9.27 7.13 -11.46
CA LEU A 174 10.01 6.15 -10.67
C LEU A 174 11.24 5.63 -11.41
N VAL A 175 11.08 5.27 -12.69
CA VAL A 175 12.20 4.72 -13.47
C VAL A 175 13.27 5.77 -13.75
N GLU A 176 12.89 7.02 -13.99
CA GLU A 176 13.82 8.14 -14.14
C GLU A 176 14.63 8.36 -12.87
N GLU A 177 13.97 8.46 -11.71
CA GLU A 177 14.62 8.65 -10.41
C GLU A 177 15.59 7.50 -10.12
N LEU A 178 15.15 6.24 -10.25
CA LEU A 178 16.01 5.07 -10.05
C LEU A 178 17.20 5.06 -11.01
N ALA A 179 17.02 5.43 -12.28
CA ALA A 179 18.12 5.48 -13.24
C ALA A 179 19.14 6.58 -12.94
N GLN A 180 18.77 7.62 -12.20
CA GLN A 180 19.67 8.70 -11.77
C GLN A 180 20.53 8.26 -10.58
N ILE A 181 19.92 7.59 -9.61
CA ILE A 181 20.59 7.17 -8.36
C ILE A 181 21.36 5.85 -8.49
N LEU A 182 20.94 4.96 -9.40
CA LEU A 182 21.59 3.68 -9.68
C LEU A 182 22.40 3.79 -10.95
N GLN A 183 23.64 4.28 -10.81
CA GLN A 183 24.58 4.34 -11.92
C GLN A 183 25.44 3.06 -12.00
N PRO A 184 25.93 2.68 -13.19
CA PRO A 184 26.84 1.55 -13.34
C PRO A 184 28.11 1.72 -12.50
N ALA A 185 28.60 0.61 -11.94
CA ALA A 185 29.86 0.61 -11.19
C ALA A 185 31.02 1.12 -12.07
N GLY A 186 31.74 2.14 -11.59
CA GLY A 186 32.84 2.78 -12.32
C GLY A 186 32.44 3.99 -13.17
N ALA A 187 31.16 4.31 -13.28
CA ALA A 187 30.68 5.57 -13.85
C ALA A 187 30.77 6.72 -12.84
N ALA A 188 31.88 6.83 -12.11
CA ALA A 188 32.19 8.05 -11.37
C ALA A 188 32.36 9.14 -12.42
N ALA A 189 31.28 9.89 -12.66
CA ALA A 189 31.21 10.84 -13.75
C ALA A 189 32.29 11.90 -13.52
N GLU A 190 33.28 11.96 -14.42
CA GLU A 190 34.18 13.10 -14.51
C GLU A 190 33.41 14.40 -14.82
N ASP A 191 32.15 14.27 -15.29
CA ASP A 191 31.17 15.34 -15.42
C ASP A 191 29.77 14.89 -14.94
N PRO A 192 29.29 15.32 -13.76
CA PRO A 192 27.96 14.98 -13.24
C PRO A 192 26.80 15.50 -14.09
N ALA A 193 27.04 16.38 -15.08
CA ALA A 193 26.02 16.84 -16.01
C ALA A 193 25.84 15.92 -17.24
N ALA A 194 26.76 14.98 -17.48
CA ALA A 194 26.68 14.07 -18.60
C ALA A 194 25.69 12.93 -18.32
N VAL A 195 24.42 13.11 -18.71
CA VAL A 195 23.43 12.04 -18.67
C VAL A 195 23.84 10.94 -19.66
N PRO A 196 24.00 9.68 -19.24
CA PRO A 196 24.34 8.60 -20.17
C PRO A 196 23.30 8.51 -21.28
N ALA A 197 23.76 8.31 -22.52
CA ALA A 197 22.87 8.14 -23.66
C ALA A 197 21.94 6.93 -23.47
N GLY A 198 20.68 7.05 -23.93
CA GLY A 198 19.68 5.98 -23.86
C GLY A 198 18.45 6.38 -23.06
N THR A 199 17.45 5.48 -23.04
CA THR A 199 16.24 5.68 -22.24
C THR A 199 16.52 5.41 -20.75
N PRO A 200 15.72 5.96 -19.82
CA PRO A 200 15.89 5.70 -18.39
C PRO A 200 15.85 4.21 -18.05
N ALA A 201 14.94 3.46 -18.68
CA ALA A 201 14.85 2.01 -18.56
C ALA A 201 16.16 1.31 -19.00
N SER A 202 16.73 1.69 -20.15
CA SER A 202 17.98 1.12 -20.64
C SER A 202 19.17 1.43 -19.72
N ARG A 203 19.22 2.65 -19.15
CA ARG A 203 20.26 3.00 -18.16
C ARG A 203 20.14 2.17 -16.89
N LEU A 204 18.91 2.00 -16.40
CA LEU A 204 18.64 1.21 -15.20
C LEU A 204 18.97 -0.28 -15.43
N GLU A 205 18.61 -0.84 -16.57
CA GLU A 205 18.96 -2.23 -16.94
C GLU A 205 20.48 -2.44 -17.04
N ALA A 206 21.21 -1.46 -17.59
CA ALA A 206 22.67 -1.51 -17.66
C ALA A 206 23.32 -1.42 -16.26
N ALA A 207 22.77 -0.61 -15.36
CA ALA A 207 23.24 -0.47 -13.99
C ALA A 207 22.90 -1.68 -13.12
N LEU A 208 21.75 -2.32 -13.38
CA LEU A 208 21.21 -3.41 -12.57
C LEU A 208 20.68 -4.54 -13.48
N PRO A 209 21.56 -5.40 -14.02
CA PRO A 209 21.14 -6.51 -14.89
C PRO A 209 20.11 -7.42 -14.21
N GLY A 210 18.99 -7.68 -14.88
CA GLY A 210 17.89 -8.50 -14.37
C GLY A 210 16.84 -7.73 -13.56
N VAL A 211 16.98 -6.41 -13.42
CA VAL A 211 15.89 -5.55 -12.92
C VAL A 211 14.68 -5.63 -13.85
N GLN A 212 13.48 -5.62 -13.28
CA GLN A 212 12.24 -5.68 -14.05
C GLN A 212 11.14 -4.85 -13.42
N GLY A 213 10.07 -4.62 -14.19
CA GLY A 213 8.83 -4.09 -13.63
C GLY A 213 8.02 -5.18 -12.94
N ALA A 214 7.16 -4.78 -12.01
CA ALA A 214 6.15 -5.67 -11.44
C ALA A 214 4.86 -4.90 -11.15
N MET A 215 3.72 -5.55 -11.38
CA MET A 215 2.40 -5.02 -11.06
C MET A 215 1.74 -5.87 -10.00
N LYS A 216 1.24 -5.27 -8.92
CA LYS A 216 0.45 -6.00 -7.93
C LYS A 216 -0.80 -6.56 -8.61
N SER A 217 -1.04 -7.86 -8.53
CA SER A 217 -2.19 -8.50 -9.18
C SER A 217 -3.41 -8.60 -8.28
N GLU A 218 -3.21 -8.57 -6.96
CA GLU A 218 -4.29 -8.68 -5.99
C GLU A 218 -4.80 -7.31 -5.55
N PRO A 219 -6.12 -7.11 -5.55
CA PRO A 219 -6.71 -5.88 -5.04
C PRO A 219 -6.61 -5.84 -3.51
N THR A 220 -6.68 -4.63 -2.98
CA THR A 220 -6.54 -4.34 -1.55
C THR A 220 -7.88 -3.84 -1.02
N PHE A 221 -8.34 -4.41 0.08
CA PHE A 221 -9.53 -3.92 0.79
C PHE A 221 -9.18 -2.63 1.52
N MET A 222 -10.00 -1.59 1.33
CA MET A 222 -9.82 -0.30 1.97
C MET A 222 -11.15 0.28 2.44
N VAL A 223 -11.09 1.10 3.48
CA VAL A 223 -12.23 1.84 4.01
C VAL A 223 -11.81 3.27 4.36
N LYS A 224 -12.68 4.26 4.10
CA LYS A 224 -12.40 5.64 4.50
C LYS A 224 -12.43 5.77 6.01
N LEU A 225 -11.55 6.59 6.59
CA LEU A 225 -11.56 6.86 8.04
C LEU A 225 -12.87 7.54 8.47
N THR A 226 -13.47 8.39 7.62
CA THR A 226 -14.80 8.96 7.88
C THR A 226 -15.88 7.90 8.00
N ALA A 227 -15.80 6.81 7.24
CA ALA A 227 -16.73 5.68 7.37
C ALA A 227 -16.54 4.91 8.69
N LEU A 228 -15.39 5.04 9.35
CA LEU A 228 -15.12 4.50 10.69
C LEU A 228 -15.48 5.49 11.82
N GLY A 229 -16.09 6.64 11.48
CA GLY A 229 -16.54 7.65 12.43
C GLY A 229 -15.50 8.71 12.80
N PHE A 230 -14.36 8.77 12.09
CA PHE A 230 -13.36 9.81 12.31
C PHE A 230 -13.63 11.05 11.47
N SER A 231 -13.63 12.24 12.07
CA SER A 231 -13.85 13.48 11.32
C SER A 231 -12.69 13.79 10.37
N SER A 232 -12.98 14.24 9.14
CA SER A 232 -11.95 14.73 8.20
C SER A 232 -11.19 15.95 8.76
N ALA A 233 -11.82 16.75 9.63
CA ALA A 233 -11.19 17.90 10.26
C ALA A 233 -10.10 17.55 11.31
N MET A 234 -10.06 16.30 11.79
CA MET A 234 -9.08 15.86 12.79
C MET A 234 -7.79 15.39 12.13
N GLN A 235 -6.66 15.72 12.75
CA GLN A 235 -5.39 15.05 12.46
C GLN A 235 -5.36 13.71 13.19
N ILE A 236 -4.98 12.64 12.49
CA ILE A 236 -4.96 11.29 13.05
C ILE A 236 -3.58 10.68 12.82
N GLU A 237 -2.92 10.30 13.90
CA GLU A 237 -1.69 9.54 13.86
C GLU A 237 -1.98 8.08 14.20
N ILE A 238 -1.43 7.14 13.43
CA ILE A 238 -1.58 5.70 13.68
C ILE A 238 -0.21 5.03 13.74
N GLN A 239 -0.12 3.91 14.43
CA GLN A 239 1.06 3.05 14.36
C GLN A 239 1.06 2.24 13.06
N ALA A 240 2.16 2.29 12.32
CA ALA A 240 2.34 1.45 11.15
C ALA A 240 2.59 -0.01 11.56
N PRO A 241 2.12 -1.03 10.81
CA PRO A 241 2.35 -2.43 11.13
C PRO A 241 3.82 -2.87 11.05
N TRP A 242 4.67 -2.04 10.44
CA TRP A 242 6.11 -2.25 10.36
C TRP A 242 6.93 -1.41 11.34
N GLY A 243 6.28 -0.66 12.23
CA GLY A 243 6.94 0.26 13.15
C GLY A 243 6.95 1.70 12.63
N GLY A 244 7.10 2.65 13.56
CA GLY A 244 6.89 4.08 13.29
C GLY A 244 5.42 4.49 13.24
N THR A 245 5.15 5.69 12.73
CA THR A 245 3.79 6.25 12.67
C THR A 245 3.45 6.82 11.30
N GLN A 246 2.16 6.79 10.96
CA GLN A 246 1.59 7.42 9.78
C GLN A 246 0.60 8.49 10.19
N LEU A 247 0.58 9.59 9.45
CA LEU A 247 -0.26 10.74 9.74
C LEU A 247 -1.29 10.92 8.62
N LYS A 248 -2.57 11.03 8.99
CA LYS A 248 -3.61 11.62 8.16
C LYS A 248 -3.75 13.10 8.56
N PRO A 249 -3.48 14.05 7.66
CA PRO A 249 -3.53 15.48 7.97
C PRO A 249 -4.97 15.94 8.26
N ALA A 250 -5.10 17.01 9.04
CA ALA A 250 -6.38 17.65 9.28
C ALA A 250 -6.93 18.29 8.00
N GLY A 251 -8.25 18.21 7.82
CA GLY A 251 -8.94 18.78 6.65
C GLY A 251 -8.96 17.87 5.42
N GLN A 252 -8.24 16.75 5.45
CA GLN A 252 -8.30 15.71 4.43
C GLN A 252 -8.87 14.42 5.02
N ASP A 253 -9.42 13.54 4.20
CA ASP A 253 -9.74 12.16 4.60
C ASP A 253 -8.64 11.21 4.09
N ALA A 254 -8.59 10.00 4.63
CA ALA A 254 -7.68 8.96 4.18
C ALA A 254 -8.37 7.60 4.14
N PHE A 255 -7.80 6.68 3.38
CA PHE A 255 -8.17 5.28 3.37
C PHE A 255 -7.32 4.51 4.38
N LEU A 256 -7.96 3.56 5.05
CA LEU A 256 -7.34 2.53 5.84
C LEU A 256 -7.28 1.24 5.00
N ALA A 257 -6.09 0.85 4.58
CA ALA A 257 -5.88 -0.44 3.91
C ALA A 257 -5.90 -1.57 4.94
N LEU A 258 -6.65 -2.63 4.63
CA LEU A 258 -6.89 -3.76 5.53
C LEU A 258 -6.07 -4.97 5.08
N VAL A 259 -5.03 -5.28 5.84
CA VAL A 259 -4.08 -6.35 5.54
C VAL A 259 -4.62 -7.69 5.99
N GLY A 260 -4.63 -8.68 5.08
CA GLY A 260 -5.16 -10.01 5.38
C GLY A 260 -6.63 -9.96 5.78
N TYR A 261 -7.39 -9.03 5.17
CA TYR A 261 -8.82 -8.92 5.42
C TYR A 261 -9.55 -10.15 4.87
N ASP A 262 -10.23 -10.85 5.77
CA ASP A 262 -11.07 -11.99 5.43
C ASP A 262 -12.54 -11.57 5.37
N CYS A 263 -13.19 -11.82 4.24
CA CYS A 263 -14.57 -11.41 4.02
C CYS A 263 -15.58 -12.24 4.84
N GLU A 264 -15.24 -13.47 5.23
CA GLU A 264 -16.15 -14.31 6.02
C GLU A 264 -16.16 -13.88 7.49
N SER A 265 -14.99 -13.77 8.10
CA SER A 265 -14.82 -13.35 9.49
C SER A 265 -14.88 -11.84 9.69
N ARG A 266 -14.75 -11.05 8.62
CA ARG A 266 -14.70 -9.57 8.62
C ARG A 266 -13.54 -9.01 9.44
N ARG A 267 -12.44 -9.75 9.55
CA ARG A 267 -11.26 -9.37 10.33
C ARG A 267 -10.07 -9.13 9.43
N ALA A 268 -9.32 -8.07 9.70
CA ALA A 268 -7.98 -7.88 9.15
C ALA A 268 -6.94 -8.19 10.23
N LYS A 269 -5.72 -8.54 9.79
CA LYS A 269 -4.59 -8.81 10.67
C LYS A 269 -3.86 -7.52 11.08
N ALA A 270 -3.82 -6.55 10.17
CA ALA A 270 -3.15 -5.27 10.33
C ALA A 270 -3.80 -4.21 9.44
N CYS A 271 -3.45 -2.95 9.64
CA CYS A 271 -3.91 -1.86 8.79
C CYS A 271 -2.89 -0.73 8.67
N TYR A 272 -2.95 0.02 7.57
CA TYR A 272 -2.13 1.20 7.34
C TYR A 272 -2.87 2.30 6.57
N LEU A 273 -2.38 3.54 6.65
CA LEU A 273 -2.99 4.69 5.96
C LEU A 273 -2.53 4.80 4.51
N ILE A 274 -3.48 5.18 3.66
CA ILE A 274 -3.30 5.59 2.28
C ILE A 274 -3.99 6.95 2.14
N GLN A 275 -3.23 7.99 1.82
CA GLN A 275 -3.75 9.33 1.61
C GLN A 275 -4.65 9.37 0.38
N MET A 276 -5.47 10.42 0.32
CA MET A 276 -6.32 10.69 -0.83
C MET A 276 -5.65 11.66 -1.79
N ASP A 277 -5.91 11.50 -3.08
CA ASP A 277 -5.61 12.53 -4.07
C ASP A 277 -6.67 13.65 -4.03
N LYS A 278 -6.50 14.65 -4.90
CA LYS A 278 -7.43 15.78 -5.08
C LYS A 278 -8.85 15.36 -5.50
N ASP A 279 -9.00 14.18 -6.12
CA ASP A 279 -10.25 13.64 -6.61
C ASP A 279 -10.93 12.74 -5.56
N GLY A 280 -10.32 12.62 -4.38
CA GLY A 280 -10.82 11.82 -3.27
C GLY A 280 -10.65 10.30 -3.47
N ARG A 281 -9.64 9.90 -4.23
CA ARG A 281 -9.27 8.49 -4.45
C ARG A 281 -7.99 8.15 -3.67
N PRO A 282 -7.80 6.88 -3.28
CA PRO A 282 -6.55 6.47 -2.65
C PRO A 282 -5.38 6.64 -3.63
N ILE A 283 -4.31 7.33 -3.22
CA ILE A 283 -3.15 7.63 -4.09
C ILE A 283 -2.56 6.33 -4.64
N ALA A 284 -2.38 6.27 -5.97
CA ALA A 284 -1.87 5.13 -6.73
C ALA A 284 -2.78 3.88 -6.75
N TYR A 285 -4.07 4.05 -6.44
CA TYR A 285 -5.06 2.99 -6.51
C TYR A 285 -6.32 3.40 -7.27
N GLU A 286 -6.93 2.43 -7.95
CA GLU A 286 -8.18 2.57 -8.68
C GLU A 286 -9.25 1.62 -8.11
N PRO A 287 -10.53 2.03 -8.05
CA PRO A 287 -11.60 1.13 -7.63
C PRO A 287 -11.68 -0.12 -8.53
N VAL A 288 -11.88 -1.28 -7.91
CA VAL A 288 -12.26 -2.51 -8.62
C VAL A 288 -13.78 -2.52 -8.78
N GLY A 289 -14.25 -2.62 -10.02
CA GLY A 289 -15.68 -2.63 -10.39
C GLY A 289 -16.44 -3.88 -9.97
#